data_AF-A0A950XQ26-F1
#
_entry.id   AF-A0A950XQ26-F1
#
_cell.length_a   1.000
_cell.length_b   1.000
_cell.length_c   1.000
_cell.angle_alpha   90.00
_cell.angle_beta   90.00
_cell.angle_gamma   90.00
#
_symmetry.space_group_name_H-M   'P 1'
#
loop_
_entity.id
_entity.type
_entity.pdbx_description
1 polymer ?
#
loop_
_entity_poly.entity_id
_entity_poly.type
_entity_poly.pdbx_seq_one_letter_code
_entity_poly.pdbx_strand_id
1 'polypeptide(L)'
;GAGASGFQIAPAIADRVEKLSIFQRTAQWMFPNAMYHDEVGDGVRWAMNHLPWYGRWYRFLVMWPGADKGLDAARIDPDYPDQDYAVSELNAAARLMFTDWITNQVSDEDLLVNVLPDYPATGKRTLQDNGSWLRTLQRHNVELVRTPIQRITPAGVVTADGVARDADILVYATGFRHTDVLWPLTIIGRAGIDLRQTWGRRPYAYLGITVPGFPNFFLLYGPGAHLAHGGSLIFNSELQMRYIDSCLAKLAEADLHSVEPTADAAAAWHQRTQVEIKKMVWSHPSVKHSYFKNAEGEIHTVSPWRLNEYWAAVREPDWSQFLTRPKNQRSDGLSRRRAIG
;
A
#
# COMPACT_ATOMS: atom_id res chain seq x y z
N GLY A 1 6.59 5.02 16.97
CA GLY A 1 5.93 5.10 15.66
C GLY A 1 4.51 4.62 15.81
N ALA A 2 3.52 5.37 15.30
CA ALA A 2 2.09 5.11 15.49
C ALA A 2 1.36 4.69 14.20
N GLY A 3 2.08 4.04 13.27
CA GLY A 3 1.45 3.33 12.14
C GLY A 3 0.88 1.98 12.60
N ALA A 4 0.34 1.19 11.68
CA ALA A 4 -0.35 -0.08 11.98
C ALA A 4 0.39 -0.99 12.99
N SER A 5 1.71 -1.17 12.83
CA SER A 5 2.52 -1.97 13.76
C SER A 5 2.50 -1.42 15.18
N GLY A 6 2.77 -0.11 15.36
CA GLY A 6 2.76 0.51 16.68
C GLY A 6 1.37 0.56 17.30
N PHE A 7 0.36 0.75 16.44
CA PHE A 7 -1.06 0.77 16.81
C PHE A 7 -1.54 -0.55 17.42
N GLN A 8 -0.96 -1.67 16.99
CA GLN A 8 -1.25 -3.01 17.52
C GLN A 8 -0.31 -3.41 18.65
N ILE A 9 0.97 -3.03 18.60
CA ILE A 9 1.95 -3.36 19.64
C ILE A 9 1.60 -2.67 20.95
N ALA A 10 1.34 -1.35 20.94
CA ALA A 10 1.19 -0.60 22.18
C ALA A 10 0.04 -1.14 23.06
N PRO A 11 -1.18 -1.39 22.54
CA PRO A 11 -2.24 -1.98 23.35
C PRO A 11 -1.91 -3.36 23.90
N ALA A 12 -1.10 -4.16 23.20
CA ALA A 12 -0.74 -5.51 23.60
C ALA A 12 0.33 -5.58 24.71
N ILE A 13 1.03 -4.47 24.99
CA ILE A 13 2.11 -4.43 26.00
C ILE A 13 1.88 -3.43 27.13
N ALA A 14 0.95 -2.48 26.97
CA ALA A 14 0.80 -1.34 27.89
C ALA A 14 0.43 -1.73 29.33
N ASP A 15 -0.14 -2.91 29.56
CA ASP A 15 -0.45 -3.47 30.88
C ASP A 15 0.68 -4.32 31.47
N ARG A 16 1.75 -4.54 30.71
CA ARG A 16 2.90 -5.40 31.08
C ARG A 16 4.18 -4.61 31.34
N VAL A 17 4.13 -3.29 31.23
CA VAL A 17 5.30 -2.41 31.40
C VAL A 17 5.00 -1.33 32.44
N GLU A 18 6.03 -0.94 33.20
CA GLU A 18 5.90 0.12 34.21
C GLU A 18 5.56 1.48 33.58
N LYS A 19 6.19 1.82 32.45
CA LYS A 19 5.93 3.03 31.67
C LYS A 19 6.06 2.74 30.17
N LEU A 20 5.22 3.37 29.36
CA LEU A 20 5.27 3.29 27.89
C LEU A 20 5.21 4.68 27.26
N SER A 21 6.33 5.13 26.67
CA SER A 21 6.35 6.36 25.87
C SER A 21 6.19 6.03 24.37
N ILE A 22 5.19 6.61 23.73
CA ILE A 22 4.84 6.39 22.32
C ILE A 22 5.20 7.63 21.51
N PHE A 23 6.22 7.52 20.67
CA PHE A 23 6.62 8.61 19.77
C PHE A 23 5.77 8.61 18.50
N GLN A 24 4.94 9.63 18.33
CA GLN A 24 4.05 9.83 17.18
C GLN A 24 4.43 11.10 16.41
N ARG A 25 4.77 10.93 15.12
CA ARG A 25 4.98 12.07 14.22
C ARG A 25 3.69 12.62 13.65
N THR A 26 2.79 11.74 13.22
CA THR A 26 1.51 12.11 12.61
C THR A 26 0.44 11.16 13.09
N ALA A 27 -0.70 11.70 13.53
CA ALA A 27 -1.87 10.92 13.88
C ALA A 27 -2.44 10.17 12.67
N GLN A 28 -3.12 9.06 12.91
CA GLN A 28 -3.71 8.23 11.86
C GLN A 28 -5.23 8.29 11.93
N TRP A 29 -5.87 8.33 10.77
CA TRP A 29 -7.31 8.09 10.70
C TRP A 29 -7.63 6.64 11.07
N MET A 30 -8.74 6.46 11.77
CA MET A 30 -9.18 5.16 12.31
C MET A 30 -10.55 4.82 11.73
N PHE A 31 -10.65 3.64 11.12
CA PHE A 31 -11.89 3.06 10.64
C PHE A 31 -12.54 2.28 11.78
N PRO A 32 -13.78 2.61 12.18
CA PRO A 32 -14.47 1.93 13.26
C PRO A 32 -14.65 0.44 12.97
N ASN A 33 -14.17 -0.40 13.87
CA ASN A 33 -14.34 -1.85 13.80
C ASN A 33 -14.43 -2.43 15.21
N ALA A 34 -15.52 -2.10 15.92
CA ALA A 34 -15.75 -2.57 17.29
C ALA A 34 -15.75 -4.10 17.42
N MET A 35 -16.14 -4.81 16.36
CA MET A 35 -16.25 -6.27 16.29
C MET A 35 -14.96 -6.95 15.80
N TYR A 36 -13.82 -6.26 15.78
CA TYR A 36 -12.59 -6.75 15.13
C TYR A 36 -12.08 -8.11 15.64
N HIS A 37 -12.36 -8.45 16.90
CA HIS A 37 -11.96 -9.72 17.51
C HIS A 37 -13.13 -10.69 17.74
N ASP A 38 -14.32 -10.35 17.27
CA ASP A 38 -15.48 -11.21 17.43
C ASP A 38 -15.30 -12.47 16.57
N GLU A 39 -15.73 -13.61 17.11
CA GLU A 39 -15.74 -14.84 16.35
C GLU A 39 -16.79 -14.80 15.23
N VAL A 40 -16.50 -15.49 14.12
CA VAL A 40 -17.49 -15.67 13.05
C VAL A 40 -18.61 -16.58 13.57
N GLY A 41 -19.82 -16.03 13.68
CA GLY A 41 -20.97 -16.73 14.24
C GLY A 41 -21.36 -18.01 13.47
N ASP A 42 -21.94 -18.97 14.20
CA ASP A 42 -22.29 -20.31 13.69
C ASP A 42 -23.17 -20.29 12.45
N GLY A 43 -24.15 -19.39 12.38
CA GLY A 43 -25.03 -19.25 11.22
C GLY A 43 -24.26 -18.85 9.95
N VAL A 44 -23.28 -17.94 10.07
CA VAL A 44 -22.43 -17.53 8.95
C VAL A 44 -21.53 -18.69 8.53
N ARG A 45 -20.91 -19.39 9.48
CA ARG A 45 -20.10 -20.60 9.22
C ARG A 45 -20.91 -21.68 8.51
N TRP A 46 -22.11 -21.96 9.01
CA TRP A 46 -23.03 -22.93 8.40
C TRP A 46 -23.40 -22.51 6.98
N ALA A 47 -23.77 -21.23 6.77
CA ALA A 47 -24.14 -20.72 5.45
C ALA A 47 -22.97 -20.81 4.45
N MET A 48 -21.74 -20.48 4.87
CA MET A 48 -20.54 -20.64 4.05
C MET A 48 -20.30 -22.09 3.62
N ASN A 49 -20.61 -23.06 4.48
CA ASN A 49 -20.36 -24.47 4.22
C ASN A 49 -21.49 -25.18 3.44
N HIS A 50 -22.74 -24.71 3.57
CA HIS A 50 -23.90 -25.46 3.07
C HIS A 50 -24.72 -24.74 2.02
N LEU A 51 -24.72 -23.40 1.96
CA LEU A 51 -25.49 -22.67 0.98
C LEU A 51 -24.68 -22.43 -0.30
N PRO A 52 -25.15 -22.91 -1.47
CA PRO A 52 -24.49 -22.62 -2.73
C PRO A 52 -24.31 -21.12 -2.93
N TRP A 53 -23.11 -20.72 -3.36
CA TRP A 53 -22.74 -19.34 -3.67
C TRP A 53 -22.69 -18.35 -2.49
N TYR A 54 -23.12 -18.71 -1.29
CA TYR A 54 -23.12 -17.79 -0.14
C TYR A 54 -21.73 -17.21 0.13
N GLY A 55 -20.68 -18.03 0.10
CA GLY A 55 -19.30 -17.54 0.27
C GLY A 55 -18.88 -16.52 -0.80
N ARG A 56 -19.35 -16.66 -2.05
CA ARG A 56 -19.07 -15.68 -3.12
C ARG A 56 -19.84 -14.38 -2.91
N TRP A 57 -21.11 -14.48 -2.53
CA TRP A 57 -21.94 -13.33 -2.17
C TRP A 57 -21.36 -12.58 -0.95
N TYR A 58 -20.98 -13.30 0.10
CA TYR A 58 -20.37 -12.72 1.29
C TYR A 58 -19.06 -12.01 0.96
N ARG A 59 -18.21 -12.63 0.13
CA ARG A 59 -16.99 -11.97 -0.37
C ARG A 59 -17.31 -10.70 -1.15
N PHE A 60 -18.30 -10.71 -2.03
CA PHE A 60 -18.75 -9.53 -2.74
C PHE A 60 -19.22 -8.42 -1.77
N LEU A 61 -20.03 -8.77 -0.78
CA LEU A 61 -20.52 -7.83 0.23
C LEU A 61 -19.40 -7.18 1.03
N VAL A 62 -18.33 -7.91 1.36
CA VAL A 62 -17.20 -7.34 2.11
C VAL A 62 -16.29 -6.52 1.20
N MET A 63 -16.07 -6.96 -0.04
CA MET A 63 -15.15 -6.31 -0.97
C MET A 63 -15.72 -5.04 -1.62
N TRP A 64 -16.99 -5.04 -2.02
CA TRP A 64 -17.57 -3.92 -2.80
C TRP A 64 -17.60 -2.59 -2.03
N PRO A 65 -18.14 -2.51 -0.80
CA PRO A 65 -18.16 -1.27 -0.02
C PRO A 65 -16.75 -0.88 0.47
N GLY A 66 -15.96 -1.86 0.91
CA GLY A 66 -14.67 -1.65 1.56
C GLY A 66 -13.47 -1.50 0.62
N ALA A 67 -13.67 -1.64 -0.69
CA ALA A 67 -12.64 -1.42 -1.70
C ALA A 67 -13.14 -0.48 -2.81
N ASP A 68 -13.97 -0.99 -3.73
CA ASP A 68 -14.35 -0.26 -4.93
C ASP A 68 -15.11 1.02 -4.61
N LYS A 69 -16.15 0.96 -3.77
CA LYS A 69 -16.90 2.16 -3.36
C LYS A 69 -16.05 3.08 -2.46
N GLY A 70 -15.15 2.50 -1.66
CA GLY A 70 -14.24 3.25 -0.82
C GLY A 70 -13.31 4.20 -1.60
N LEU A 71 -13.01 3.89 -2.86
CA LEU A 71 -12.21 4.76 -3.74
C LEU A 71 -12.85 6.14 -3.96
N ASP A 72 -14.19 6.22 -3.93
CA ASP A 72 -14.89 7.47 -4.23
C ASP A 72 -14.59 8.55 -3.17
N ALA A 73 -14.43 8.14 -1.92
CA ALA A 73 -13.99 9.03 -0.84
C ALA A 73 -12.50 9.42 -0.94
N ALA A 74 -11.71 8.75 -1.78
CA ALA A 74 -10.31 9.10 -2.04
C ALA A 74 -10.14 9.97 -3.30
N ARG A 75 -11.17 10.14 -4.13
CA ARG A 75 -11.12 10.97 -5.33
C ARG A 75 -11.30 12.45 -4.96
N ILE A 76 -10.42 13.28 -5.51
CA ILE A 76 -10.45 14.74 -5.36
C ILE A 76 -11.52 15.30 -6.29
N ASP A 77 -12.43 16.07 -5.72
CA ASP A 77 -13.29 17.02 -6.40
C ASP A 77 -12.54 18.37 -6.46
N PRO A 78 -12.12 18.84 -7.65
CA PRO A 78 -11.34 20.07 -7.78
C PRO A 78 -12.11 21.32 -7.34
N ASP A 79 -13.45 21.26 -7.30
CA ASP A 79 -14.31 22.38 -6.95
C ASP A 79 -14.67 22.39 -5.45
N TYR A 80 -14.16 21.44 -4.66
CA TYR A 80 -14.42 21.40 -3.23
C TYR A 80 -13.72 22.58 -2.50
N PRO A 81 -14.42 23.38 -1.68
CA PRO A 81 -13.90 24.66 -1.18
C PRO A 81 -12.66 24.58 -0.28
N ASP A 82 -12.58 23.57 0.61
CA ASP A 82 -11.48 23.42 1.58
C ASP A 82 -10.81 22.04 1.42
N GLN A 83 -9.91 21.95 0.44
CA GLN A 83 -9.19 20.72 0.10
C GLN A 83 -8.17 20.27 1.15
N ASP A 84 -7.77 21.15 2.07
CA ASP A 84 -6.90 20.80 3.18
C ASP A 84 -7.68 20.08 4.29
N TYR A 85 -8.95 20.43 4.49
CA TYR A 85 -9.87 19.74 5.40
C TYR A 85 -10.38 18.41 4.82
N ALA A 86 -10.96 18.44 3.61
CA ALA A 86 -11.51 17.28 2.90
C ALA A 86 -11.46 17.50 1.39
N VAL A 87 -11.36 16.44 0.57
CA VAL A 87 -11.20 16.61 -0.90
C VAL A 87 -12.49 16.41 -1.71
N SER A 88 -13.60 16.10 -1.06
CA SER A 88 -14.94 15.90 -1.65
C SER A 88 -15.98 15.72 -0.55
N GLU A 89 -17.27 15.78 -0.88
CA GLU A 89 -18.37 15.49 0.07
C GLU A 89 -18.25 14.09 0.70
N LEU A 90 -17.89 13.07 -0.09
CA LEU A 90 -17.69 11.72 0.42
C LEU A 90 -16.47 11.63 1.34
N ASN A 91 -15.40 12.38 1.04
CA ASN A 91 -14.24 12.49 1.92
C ASN A 91 -14.61 13.19 3.23
N ALA A 92 -15.41 14.25 3.17
CA ALA A 92 -15.89 14.97 4.35
C ALA A 92 -16.77 14.09 5.24
N ALA A 93 -17.68 13.30 4.65
CA ALA A 93 -18.48 12.32 5.37
C ALA A 93 -17.60 11.26 6.06
N ALA A 94 -16.56 10.76 5.38
CA ALA A 94 -15.60 9.83 5.98
C ALA A 94 -14.83 10.49 7.13
N ARG A 95 -14.42 11.75 6.97
CA ARG A 95 -13.75 12.53 8.01
C ARG A 95 -14.63 12.70 9.24
N LEU A 96 -15.90 13.07 9.07
CA LEU A 96 -16.87 13.20 10.17
C LEU A 96 -16.99 11.89 10.93
N MET A 97 -17.24 10.78 10.23
CA MET A 97 -17.33 9.45 10.85
C MET A 97 -16.08 9.08 11.65
N PHE A 98 -14.88 9.34 11.11
CA PHE A 98 -13.62 9.05 11.81
C PHE A 98 -13.37 10.00 12.98
N THR A 99 -13.78 11.26 12.85
CA THR A 99 -13.67 12.26 13.92
C THR A 99 -14.57 11.86 15.08
N ASP A 100 -15.83 11.54 14.81
CA ASP A 100 -16.79 11.08 15.81
C ASP A 100 -16.32 9.82 16.52
N TRP A 101 -15.71 8.88 15.78
CA TRP A 101 -15.13 7.69 16.40
C TRP A 101 -14.01 8.02 17.39
N ILE A 102 -13.16 9.00 17.07
CA ILE A 102 -12.05 9.41 17.94
C ILE A 102 -12.56 10.21 19.15
N THR A 103 -13.38 11.22 18.91
CA THR A 103 -13.85 12.17 19.96
C THR A 103 -14.73 11.48 21.00
N ASN A 104 -15.55 10.50 20.60
CA ASN A 104 -16.39 9.76 21.55
C ASN A 104 -15.60 8.83 22.49
N GLN A 105 -14.30 8.65 22.27
CA GLN A 105 -13.45 7.76 23.07
C GLN A 105 -12.45 8.51 23.95
N VAL A 106 -12.27 9.81 23.76
CA VAL A 106 -11.23 10.62 24.41
C VAL A 106 -11.89 11.77 25.16
N SER A 107 -11.78 11.76 26.49
CA SER A 107 -12.28 12.85 27.34
C SER A 107 -11.25 13.95 27.62
N ASP A 108 -9.97 13.67 27.39
CA ASP A 108 -8.86 14.61 27.63
C ASP A 108 -8.64 15.50 26.39
N GLU A 109 -8.85 16.81 26.55
CA GLU A 109 -8.70 17.81 25.48
C GLU A 109 -7.27 17.88 24.94
N ASP A 110 -6.25 17.75 25.80
CA ASP A 110 -4.85 17.80 25.39
C ASP A 110 -4.49 16.55 24.56
N LEU A 111 -4.99 15.38 24.97
CA LEU A 111 -4.83 14.17 24.17
C LEU A 111 -5.54 14.29 22.82
N LEU A 112 -6.74 14.88 22.79
CA LEU A 112 -7.55 15.01 21.58
C LEU A 112 -6.82 15.77 20.47
N VAL A 113 -6.18 16.90 20.81
CA VAL A 113 -5.34 17.68 19.89
C VAL A 113 -4.22 16.83 19.28
N ASN A 114 -3.71 15.86 20.06
CA ASN A 114 -2.59 15.02 19.66
C ASN A 114 -3.01 13.78 18.85
N VAL A 115 -4.27 13.36 18.89
CA VAL A 115 -4.76 12.14 18.19
C VAL A 115 -5.66 12.42 17.00
N LEU A 116 -6.21 13.64 16.87
CA LEU A 116 -6.96 14.04 15.67
C LEU A 116 -5.99 14.33 14.50
N PRO A 117 -6.16 13.67 13.34
CA PRO A 117 -5.34 13.96 12.16
C PRO A 117 -5.65 15.31 11.51
N ASP A 118 -4.60 15.93 10.97
CA ASP A 118 -4.56 17.27 10.37
C ASP A 118 -4.49 17.25 8.83
N TYR A 119 -4.85 16.12 8.22
CA TYR A 119 -4.90 15.94 6.76
C TYR A 119 -6.23 15.27 6.37
N PRO A 120 -6.66 15.38 5.10
CA PRO A 120 -7.93 14.79 4.64
C PRO A 120 -8.04 13.30 4.97
N ALA A 121 -9.27 12.85 5.22
CA ALA A 121 -9.55 11.43 5.42
C ALA A 121 -9.06 10.61 4.22
N THR A 122 -8.77 9.32 4.43
CA THR A 122 -8.30 8.38 3.38
C THR A 122 -7.00 8.77 2.65
N GLY A 123 -6.31 9.85 3.07
CA GLY A 123 -5.00 10.29 2.56
C GLY A 123 -3.87 9.28 2.76
N LYS A 124 -4.04 8.36 3.71
CA LYS A 124 -3.15 7.21 3.98
C LYS A 124 -4.04 5.99 4.21
N ARG A 125 -3.44 4.80 4.26
CA ARG A 125 -4.15 3.58 4.65
C ARG A 125 -4.72 3.75 6.07
N THR A 126 -6.04 3.88 6.16
CA THR A 126 -6.78 4.00 7.43
C THR A 126 -6.58 2.76 8.29
N LEU A 127 -6.37 2.94 9.60
CA LEU A 127 -6.17 1.84 10.55
C LEU A 127 -7.52 1.30 11.02
N GLN A 128 -7.66 -0.01 11.12
CA GLN A 128 -8.85 -0.63 11.72
C GLN A 128 -8.72 -0.54 13.24
N ASP A 129 -9.74 -0.02 13.91
CA ASP A 129 -9.70 0.22 15.36
C ASP A 129 -10.97 -0.26 16.07
N ASN A 130 -10.79 -1.01 17.15
CA ASN A 130 -11.84 -1.44 18.09
C ASN A 130 -11.77 -0.65 19.42
N GLY A 131 -11.14 0.52 19.38
CA GLY A 131 -10.91 1.42 20.50
C GLY A 131 -9.74 1.04 21.41
N SER A 132 -9.02 -0.05 21.14
CA SER A 132 -7.89 -0.46 21.99
C SER A 132 -6.79 0.59 22.02
N TRP A 133 -6.56 1.29 20.91
CA TRP A 133 -5.52 2.30 20.81
C TRP A 133 -5.82 3.52 21.68
N LEU A 134 -6.98 4.14 21.52
CA LEU A 134 -7.34 5.34 22.29
C LEU A 134 -7.51 5.04 23.78
N ARG A 135 -8.02 3.86 24.15
CA ARG A 135 -8.01 3.40 25.55
C ARG A 135 -6.59 3.24 26.09
N THR A 136 -5.66 2.75 25.28
CA THR A 136 -4.25 2.60 25.67
C THR A 136 -3.60 3.94 25.95
N LEU A 137 -3.84 4.94 25.09
CA LEU A 137 -3.26 6.27 25.27
C LEU A 137 -3.76 7.01 26.53
N GLN A 138 -4.91 6.61 27.08
CA GLN A 138 -5.50 7.18 28.29
C GLN A 138 -5.06 6.47 29.58
N ARG A 139 -4.19 5.46 29.49
CA ARG A 139 -3.67 4.79 30.68
C ARG A 139 -2.68 5.70 31.41
N HIS A 140 -2.71 5.68 32.74
CA HIS A 140 -1.81 6.47 33.59
C HIS A 140 -0.31 6.22 33.34
N ASN A 141 0.04 5.03 32.83
CA ASN A 141 1.42 4.64 32.56
C ASN A 141 1.85 4.86 31.09
N VAL A 142 0.99 5.44 30.26
CA VAL A 142 1.25 5.68 28.84
C VAL A 142 1.40 7.17 28.57
N GLU A 143 2.44 7.54 27.84
CA GLU A 143 2.72 8.91 27.42
C GLU A 143 2.78 8.99 25.90
N LEU A 144 1.94 9.82 25.28
CA LEU A 144 2.03 10.12 23.85
C LEU A 144 2.98 11.31 23.63
N VAL A 145 4.08 11.09 22.91
CA VAL A 145 5.12 12.08 22.67
C VAL A 145 5.08 12.53 21.21
N ARG A 146 4.81 13.81 20.98
CA ARG A 146 4.86 14.42 19.64
C ARG A 146 6.12 15.25 19.38
N THR A 147 6.89 15.58 20.42
CA THR A 147 8.16 16.27 20.25
C THR A 147 9.11 15.43 19.39
N PRO A 148 9.77 16.00 18.37
CA PRO A 148 10.75 15.27 17.55
C PRO A 148 11.86 14.65 18.40
N ILE A 149 12.29 13.45 18.01
CA ILE A 149 13.46 12.80 18.61
C ILE A 149 14.71 13.51 18.12
N GLN A 150 15.58 13.95 19.03
CA GLN A 150 16.88 14.52 18.70
C GLN A 150 17.93 13.42 18.57
N ARG A 151 18.01 12.50 19.55
CA ARG A 151 18.99 11.41 19.55
C ARG A 151 18.56 10.27 20.47
N ILE A 152 19.15 9.11 20.21
CA ILE A 152 19.12 7.95 21.12
C ILE A 152 20.41 7.96 21.92
N THR A 153 20.31 7.66 23.21
CA THR A 153 21.42 7.54 24.15
C THR A 153 21.47 6.12 24.71
N PRO A 154 22.54 5.72 25.41
CA PRO A 154 22.56 4.44 26.10
C PRO A 154 21.43 4.25 27.14
N ALA A 155 20.89 5.35 27.67
CA ALA A 155 19.80 5.31 28.67
C ALA A 155 18.40 5.34 28.04
N GLY A 156 18.23 5.86 26.83
CA GLY A 156 16.92 5.98 26.19
C GLY A 156 16.86 7.00 25.06
N VAL A 157 15.83 7.85 25.07
CA VAL A 157 15.52 8.79 23.98
C VAL A 157 15.53 10.22 24.50
N VAL A 158 16.20 11.13 23.78
CA VAL A 158 16.17 12.57 24.04
C VAL A 158 15.40 13.27 22.92
N THR A 159 14.37 14.02 23.30
CA THR A 159 13.58 14.84 22.37
C THR A 159 14.19 16.22 22.15
N ALA A 160 13.73 16.93 21.12
CA ALA A 160 14.28 18.22 20.71
C ALA A 160 14.11 19.35 21.74
N ASP A 161 13.19 19.19 22.70
CA ASP A 161 13.02 20.04 23.88
C ASP A 161 14.02 19.74 25.00
N GLY A 162 14.95 18.78 24.79
CA GLY A 162 15.95 18.37 25.78
C GLY A 162 15.45 17.37 26.82
N VAL A 163 14.16 16.97 26.76
CA VAL A 163 13.59 16.01 27.71
C VAL A 163 14.14 14.61 27.42
N ALA A 164 14.78 14.01 28.42
CA ALA A 164 15.23 12.62 28.38
C ALA A 164 14.13 11.69 28.89
N ARG A 165 13.93 10.58 28.17
CA ARG A 165 13.05 9.48 28.55
C ARG A 165 13.88 8.20 28.57
N ASP A 166 14.21 7.76 29.78
CA ASP A 166 14.92 6.51 29.99
C ASP A 166 14.01 5.34 29.58
N ALA A 167 14.62 4.31 28.98
CA ALA A 167 13.90 3.15 28.48
C ALA A 167 14.79 1.92 28.49
N ASP A 168 14.29 0.83 29.06
CA ASP A 168 14.96 -0.47 29.02
C ASP A 168 14.87 -1.14 27.65
N ILE A 169 13.79 -0.85 26.90
CA ILE A 169 13.49 -1.46 25.60
C ILE A 169 13.04 -0.37 24.60
N LEU A 170 13.64 -0.39 23.41
CA LEU A 170 13.21 0.43 22.27
C LEU A 170 12.59 -0.43 21.17
N VAL A 171 11.32 -0.16 20.85
CA VAL A 171 10.58 -0.86 19.79
C VAL A 171 10.49 0.01 18.53
N TYR A 172 11.15 -0.41 17.44
CA TYR A 172 11.11 0.27 16.16
C TYR A 172 9.87 -0.11 15.32
N ALA A 173 8.73 0.48 15.67
CA ALA A 173 7.53 0.45 14.83
C ALA A 173 7.57 1.56 13.75
N THR A 174 8.63 1.59 12.94
CA THR A 174 8.97 2.70 12.02
C THR A 174 8.59 2.45 10.56
N GLY A 175 7.95 1.33 10.26
CA GLY A 175 7.49 0.98 8.91
C GLY A 175 8.56 0.28 8.07
N PHE A 176 8.43 0.38 6.75
CA PHE A 176 9.23 -0.37 5.77
C PHE A 176 9.68 0.51 4.61
N ARG A 177 10.71 0.06 3.87
CA ARG A 177 11.19 0.69 2.62
C ARG A 177 10.25 0.39 1.45
N HIS A 178 8.98 0.83 1.55
CA HIS A 178 7.91 0.48 0.63
C HIS A 178 8.16 0.91 -0.83
N THR A 179 8.82 2.05 -1.03
CA THR A 179 9.13 2.59 -2.37
C THR A 179 10.32 1.92 -3.03
N ASP A 180 11.09 1.13 -2.29
CA ASP A 180 12.32 0.50 -2.75
C ASP A 180 12.00 -0.92 -3.26
N VAL A 181 11.23 -0.94 -4.35
CA VAL A 181 10.66 -2.15 -4.94
C VAL A 181 11.76 -3.18 -5.24
N LEU A 182 11.56 -4.42 -4.79
CA LEU A 182 12.49 -5.56 -4.86
C LEU A 182 13.79 -5.46 -4.04
N TRP A 183 13.99 -4.45 -3.19
CA TRP A 183 15.17 -4.42 -2.32
C TRP A 183 15.26 -5.69 -1.44
N PRO A 184 16.45 -6.32 -1.27
CA PRO A 184 17.77 -5.93 -1.77
C PRO A 184 18.20 -6.60 -3.09
N LEU A 185 17.27 -7.22 -3.83
CA LEU A 185 17.57 -8.01 -5.02
C LEU A 185 18.23 -7.16 -6.12
N THR A 186 19.16 -7.79 -6.85
CA THR A 186 19.72 -7.27 -8.10
C THR A 186 19.16 -8.09 -9.24
N ILE A 187 18.36 -7.46 -10.10
CA ILE A 187 17.73 -8.12 -11.26
C ILE A 187 18.38 -7.55 -12.53
N ILE A 188 19.05 -8.41 -13.29
CA ILE A 188 19.75 -8.04 -14.51
C ILE A 188 18.95 -8.51 -15.72
N GLY A 189 18.58 -7.56 -16.57
CA GLY A 189 17.79 -7.78 -17.77
C GLY A 189 18.63 -7.90 -19.03
N ARG A 190 17.97 -7.68 -20.17
CA ARG A 190 18.59 -7.67 -21.50
C ARG A 190 19.76 -6.68 -21.54
N ALA A 191 20.82 -7.05 -22.24
CA ALA A 191 22.04 -6.25 -22.38
C ALA A 191 22.76 -5.89 -21.06
N GLY A 192 22.51 -6.64 -19.98
CA GLY A 192 23.21 -6.45 -18.70
C GLY A 192 22.67 -5.29 -17.85
N ILE A 193 21.48 -4.77 -18.17
CA ILE A 193 20.89 -3.61 -17.48
C ILE A 193 20.32 -4.03 -16.11
N ASP A 194 20.69 -3.31 -15.05
CA ASP A 194 20.10 -3.47 -13.71
C ASP A 194 18.73 -2.75 -13.65
N LEU A 195 17.69 -3.51 -13.29
CA LEU A 195 16.32 -3.00 -13.13
C LEU A 195 16.24 -1.79 -12.20
N ARG A 196 16.98 -1.80 -11.10
CA ARG A 196 16.95 -0.69 -10.13
C ARG A 196 17.56 0.58 -10.71
N GLN A 197 18.55 0.46 -11.59
CA GLN A 197 19.10 1.63 -12.29
C GLN A 197 18.08 2.21 -13.26
N THR A 198 17.33 1.36 -13.97
CA THR A 198 16.25 1.79 -14.87
C THR A 198 15.09 2.45 -14.13
N TRP A 199 14.63 1.85 -13.03
CA TRP A 199 13.53 2.40 -12.24
C TRP A 199 13.93 3.65 -11.47
N GLY A 200 15.15 3.71 -10.94
CA GLY A 200 15.57 4.74 -10.00
C GLY A 200 14.55 4.89 -8.88
N ARG A 201 13.87 6.04 -8.86
CA ARG A 201 12.87 6.42 -7.83
C ARG A 201 11.42 6.37 -8.33
N ARG A 202 11.23 5.95 -9.58
CA ARG A 202 9.96 5.91 -10.31
C ARG A 202 9.71 4.51 -10.89
N PRO A 203 9.62 3.48 -10.04
CA PRO A 203 9.45 2.11 -10.53
C PRO A 203 8.11 1.96 -11.24
N TYR A 204 8.08 1.23 -12.34
CA TYR A 204 6.84 0.88 -13.04
C TYR A 204 6.96 -0.45 -13.77
N ALA A 205 5.82 -1.10 -13.95
CA ALA A 205 5.68 -2.35 -14.68
C ALA A 205 4.37 -2.28 -15.47
N TYR A 206 4.34 -2.94 -16.64
CA TYR A 206 3.11 -3.12 -17.38
C TYR A 206 2.13 -3.95 -16.54
N LEU A 207 0.95 -3.37 -16.27
CA LEU A 207 -0.08 -3.92 -15.37
C LEU A 207 0.40 -4.23 -13.93
N GLY A 208 1.58 -3.75 -13.52
CA GLY A 208 2.21 -4.14 -12.27
C GLY A 208 2.83 -5.55 -12.27
N ILE A 209 2.91 -6.21 -13.43
CA ILE A 209 3.28 -7.63 -13.57
C ILE A 209 4.57 -7.81 -14.37
N THR A 210 4.67 -7.26 -15.58
CA THR A 210 5.82 -7.48 -16.47
C THR A 210 6.60 -6.21 -16.75
N VAL A 211 7.89 -6.33 -17.04
CA VAL A 211 8.80 -5.17 -17.18
C VAL A 211 9.47 -5.19 -18.55
N PRO A 212 9.41 -4.09 -19.35
CA PRO A 212 10.08 -4.03 -20.65
C PRO A 212 11.61 -4.12 -20.47
N GLY A 213 12.27 -4.93 -21.28
CA GLY A 213 13.71 -5.20 -21.18
C GLY A 213 14.07 -6.36 -20.25
N PHE A 214 13.09 -6.95 -19.56
CA PHE A 214 13.26 -8.05 -18.61
C PHE A 214 12.39 -9.24 -19.03
N PRO A 215 12.79 -9.97 -20.10
CA PRO A 215 12.01 -11.08 -20.61
C PRO A 215 11.83 -12.20 -19.58
N ASN A 216 10.63 -12.79 -19.57
CA ASN A 216 10.22 -13.87 -18.65
C ASN A 216 10.31 -13.49 -17.16
N PHE A 217 10.42 -12.20 -16.83
CA PHE A 217 10.38 -11.72 -15.46
C PHE A 217 8.97 -11.24 -15.12
N PHE A 218 8.38 -11.87 -14.10
CA PHE A 218 7.02 -11.60 -13.64
C PHE A 218 7.03 -11.20 -12.17
N LEU A 219 6.26 -10.15 -11.85
CA LEU A 219 6.07 -9.62 -10.52
C LEU A 219 4.66 -9.97 -10.04
N LEU A 220 4.57 -10.41 -8.79
CA LEU A 220 3.34 -10.34 -8.02
C LEU A 220 3.41 -9.10 -7.15
N TYR A 221 2.30 -8.35 -7.15
CA TYR A 221 2.14 -7.13 -6.39
C TYR A 221 3.26 -6.12 -6.67
N GLY A 222 3.55 -5.92 -7.96
CA GLY A 222 4.58 -4.98 -8.42
C GLY A 222 4.15 -3.50 -8.33
N PRO A 223 4.99 -2.59 -8.84
CA PRO A 223 4.73 -1.16 -8.77
C PRO A 223 3.45 -0.80 -9.54
N GLY A 224 2.59 0.03 -8.92
CA GLY A 224 1.30 0.44 -9.46
C GLY A 224 0.15 -0.52 -9.15
N ALA A 225 0.42 -1.63 -8.45
CA ALA A 225 -0.59 -2.62 -8.05
C ALA A 225 -0.93 -2.58 -6.55
N HIS A 226 -0.24 -1.77 -5.73
CA HIS A 226 -0.47 -1.78 -4.28
C HIS A 226 -1.80 -1.12 -3.91
N LEU A 227 -2.61 -1.78 -3.09
CA LEU A 227 -3.95 -1.30 -2.72
C LEU A 227 -3.89 -0.25 -1.61
N ALA A 228 -4.38 0.97 -1.89
CA ALA A 228 -4.40 2.10 -0.94
C ALA A 228 -5.81 2.46 -0.43
N HIS A 229 -6.85 2.19 -1.22
CA HIS A 229 -8.30 2.38 -0.95
C HIS A 229 -9.00 1.15 -0.34
N GLY A 230 -8.24 0.13 0.06
CA GLY A 230 -8.79 -1.12 0.58
C GLY A 230 -8.78 -2.25 -0.44
N GLY A 231 -9.50 -3.32 -0.15
CA GLY A 231 -9.47 -4.57 -0.93
C GLY A 231 -8.51 -5.62 -0.38
N SER A 232 -8.27 -6.66 -1.17
CA SER A 232 -7.52 -7.84 -0.74
C SER A 232 -6.28 -8.04 -1.61
N LEU A 233 -5.11 -8.04 -0.94
CA LEU A 233 -3.85 -8.44 -1.57
C LEU A 233 -3.99 -9.84 -2.20
N ILE A 234 -4.62 -10.77 -1.50
CA ILE A 234 -4.83 -12.15 -1.97
C ILE A 234 -5.63 -12.14 -3.28
N PHE A 235 -6.71 -11.36 -3.35
CA PHE A 235 -7.47 -11.20 -4.60
C PHE A 235 -6.58 -10.69 -5.73
N ASN A 236 -5.82 -9.61 -5.50
CA ASN A 236 -4.97 -9.02 -6.52
C ASN A 236 -3.90 -10.03 -7.00
N SER A 237 -3.27 -10.76 -6.08
CA SER A 237 -2.30 -11.81 -6.38
C SER A 237 -2.91 -12.97 -7.17
N GLU A 238 -4.13 -13.42 -6.84
CA GLU A 238 -4.83 -14.46 -7.61
C GLU A 238 -5.06 -14.05 -9.07
N LEU A 239 -5.39 -12.79 -9.31
CA LEU A 239 -5.56 -12.27 -10.67
C LEU A 239 -4.23 -12.24 -11.43
N GLN A 240 -3.18 -11.74 -10.80
CA GLN A 240 -1.85 -11.69 -11.39
C GLN A 240 -1.30 -13.09 -11.67
N MET A 241 -1.52 -14.06 -10.77
CA MET A 241 -1.13 -15.45 -10.99
C MET A 241 -1.82 -16.03 -12.24
N ARG A 242 -3.14 -15.86 -12.39
CA ARG A 242 -3.85 -16.33 -13.61
C ARG A 242 -3.33 -15.68 -14.89
N TYR A 243 -3.02 -14.40 -14.84
CA TYR A 243 -2.42 -13.68 -15.97
C TYR A 243 -1.03 -14.23 -16.31
N ILE A 244 -0.18 -14.44 -15.29
CA ILE A 244 1.16 -15.03 -15.45
C ILE A 244 1.05 -16.45 -16.01
N ASP A 245 0.12 -17.27 -15.51
CA ASP A 245 -0.11 -18.62 -16.01
C ASP A 245 -0.48 -18.62 -17.49
N SER A 246 -1.25 -17.63 -17.95
CA SER A 246 -1.57 -17.46 -19.38
C SER A 246 -0.33 -17.09 -20.21
N CYS A 247 0.58 -16.28 -19.65
CA CYS A 247 1.90 -16.01 -20.25
C CYS A 247 2.79 -17.25 -20.32
N LEU A 248 2.83 -18.05 -19.25
CA LEU A 248 3.61 -19.29 -19.19
C LEU A 248 3.05 -20.37 -20.13
N ALA A 249 1.72 -20.51 -20.19
CA ALA A 249 1.05 -21.40 -21.14
C ALA A 249 1.40 -21.01 -22.58
N LYS A 250 1.35 -19.72 -22.93
CA LYS A 250 1.76 -19.25 -24.26
C LYS A 250 3.22 -19.55 -24.57
N LEU A 251 4.12 -19.38 -23.60
CA LEU A 251 5.54 -19.73 -23.77
C LEU A 251 5.72 -21.21 -24.11
N ALA A 252 4.98 -22.09 -23.43
CA ALA A 252 5.06 -23.53 -23.62
C ALA A 252 4.42 -23.99 -24.93
N GLU A 253 3.18 -23.57 -25.18
CA GLU A 253 2.36 -24.05 -26.32
C GLU A 253 2.86 -23.53 -27.67
N ALA A 254 3.34 -22.29 -27.73
CA ALA A 254 3.84 -21.67 -28.98
C ALA A 254 5.37 -21.84 -29.16
N ASP A 255 6.00 -22.69 -28.35
CA ASP A 255 7.45 -22.96 -28.34
C ASP A 255 8.30 -21.67 -28.36
N LEU A 256 7.94 -20.73 -27.49
CA LEU A 256 8.62 -19.44 -27.37
C LEU A 256 9.76 -19.53 -26.35
N HIS A 257 10.83 -18.79 -26.62
CA HIS A 257 11.95 -18.55 -25.72
C HIS A 257 11.63 -17.46 -24.70
N SER A 258 10.98 -16.38 -25.14
CA SER A 258 10.70 -15.25 -24.26
C SER A 258 9.43 -14.50 -24.59
N VAL A 259 8.79 -13.96 -23.55
CA VAL A 259 7.76 -12.93 -23.61
C VAL A 259 8.15 -11.74 -22.74
N GLU A 260 7.89 -10.53 -23.23
CA GLU A 260 8.02 -9.27 -22.48
C GLU A 260 7.05 -8.23 -23.04
N PRO A 261 6.59 -7.25 -22.25
CA PRO A 261 5.73 -6.20 -22.77
C PRO A 261 6.51 -5.28 -23.71
N THR A 262 5.82 -4.66 -24.67
CA THR A 262 6.41 -3.56 -25.43
C THR A 262 6.67 -2.36 -24.52
N ALA A 263 7.68 -1.55 -24.85
CA ALA A 263 7.98 -0.33 -24.11
C ALA A 263 6.79 0.64 -24.10
N ASP A 264 6.10 0.76 -25.24
CA ASP A 264 4.95 1.65 -25.40
C ASP A 264 3.76 1.21 -24.53
N ALA A 265 3.47 -0.09 -24.45
CA ALA A 265 2.40 -0.59 -23.59
C ALA A 265 2.68 -0.32 -22.10
N ALA A 266 3.91 -0.59 -21.66
CA ALA A 266 4.34 -0.32 -20.30
C ALA A 266 4.28 1.19 -19.97
N ALA A 267 4.76 2.04 -20.88
CA ALA A 267 4.73 3.49 -20.72
C ALA A 267 3.31 4.05 -20.72
N ALA A 268 2.43 3.58 -21.61
CA ALA A 268 1.04 4.03 -21.69
C ALA A 268 0.26 3.65 -20.41
N TRP A 269 0.42 2.43 -19.92
CA TRP A 269 -0.16 2.01 -18.64
C TRP A 269 0.33 2.86 -17.47
N HIS A 270 1.65 3.11 -17.42
CA HIS A 270 2.26 3.94 -16.39
C HIS A 270 1.73 5.38 -16.43
N GLN A 271 1.72 6.02 -17.60
CA GLN A 271 1.21 7.38 -17.78
C GLN A 271 -0.25 7.48 -17.35
N ARG A 272 -1.10 6.53 -17.79
CA ARG A 272 -2.51 6.48 -17.40
C ARG A 272 -2.67 6.33 -15.89
N THR A 273 -1.86 5.48 -15.26
CA THR A 273 -1.83 5.30 -13.80
C THR A 273 -1.44 6.60 -13.09
N GLN A 274 -0.40 7.30 -13.56
CA GLN A 274 0.04 8.56 -12.97
C GLN A 274 -1.01 9.68 -13.10
N VAL A 275 -1.75 9.73 -14.21
CA VAL A 275 -2.88 10.67 -14.38
C VAL A 275 -3.97 10.40 -13.35
N GLU A 276 -4.35 9.15 -13.11
CA GLU A 276 -5.37 8.83 -12.11
C GLU A 276 -4.87 9.03 -10.67
N ILE A 277 -3.62 8.69 -10.37
CA ILE A 277 -3.02 8.93 -9.05
C ILE A 277 -3.09 10.40 -8.64
N LYS A 278 -2.86 11.34 -9.58
CA LYS A 278 -2.93 12.79 -9.33
C LYS A 278 -4.33 13.28 -8.93
N LYS A 279 -5.37 12.50 -9.23
CA LYS A 279 -6.76 12.80 -8.87
C LYS A 279 -7.12 12.22 -7.49
N MET A 280 -6.20 11.55 -6.82
CA MET A 280 -6.44 10.91 -5.52
C MET A 280 -5.89 11.75 -4.38
N VAL A 281 -6.58 11.72 -3.23
CA VAL A 281 -6.18 12.36 -1.98
C VAL A 281 -4.76 11.97 -1.55
N TRP A 282 -4.30 10.78 -1.94
CA TRP A 282 -2.94 10.30 -1.64
C TRP A 282 -1.86 11.22 -2.20
N SER A 283 -2.07 11.83 -3.37
CA SER A 283 -1.14 12.79 -3.96
C SER A 283 -1.34 14.22 -3.46
N HIS A 284 -2.39 14.48 -2.67
CA HIS A 284 -2.70 15.83 -2.20
C HIS A 284 -1.54 16.43 -1.38
N PRO A 285 -1.21 17.74 -1.52
CA PRO A 285 -0.10 18.38 -0.81
C PRO A 285 -0.22 18.33 0.72
N SER A 286 -1.43 18.40 1.28
CA SER A 286 -1.65 18.32 2.74
C SER A 286 -1.27 16.96 3.32
N VAL A 287 -1.25 15.90 2.51
CA VAL A 287 -0.74 14.58 2.92
C VAL A 287 0.80 14.58 2.85
N LYS A 288 1.44 15.29 3.78
CA LYS A 288 2.91 15.52 3.78
C LYS A 288 3.74 14.25 4.03
N HIS A 289 3.24 13.36 4.89
CA HIS A 289 3.99 12.19 5.34
C HIS A 289 3.24 10.89 5.07
N SER A 290 3.50 10.24 3.94
CA SER A 290 2.94 8.94 3.59
C SER A 290 4.02 8.01 3.05
N TYR A 291 3.95 6.72 3.41
CA TYR A 291 4.86 5.70 2.86
C TYR A 291 4.57 5.39 1.38
N PHE A 292 3.47 5.90 0.83
CA PHE A 292 3.17 5.83 -0.61
C PHE A 292 4.08 6.73 -1.45
N LYS A 293 4.55 7.84 -0.86
CA LYS A 293 5.32 8.88 -1.55
C LYS A 293 6.81 8.58 -1.50
N ASN A 294 7.52 8.78 -2.61
CA ASN A 294 8.98 8.88 -2.60
C ASN A 294 9.39 10.26 -2.03
N ALA A 295 10.71 10.53 -1.93
CA ALA A 295 11.18 11.80 -1.37
C ALA A 295 10.87 13.03 -2.24
N GLU A 296 10.49 12.85 -3.51
CA GLU A 296 9.98 13.91 -4.40
C GLU A 296 8.46 14.13 -4.22
N GLY A 297 7.80 13.35 -3.36
CA GLY A 297 6.36 13.41 -3.15
C GLY A 297 5.52 12.65 -4.17
N GLU A 298 6.15 11.95 -5.12
CA GLU A 298 5.48 11.20 -6.18
C GLU A 298 5.09 9.79 -5.72
N ILE A 299 4.08 9.21 -6.38
CA ILE A 299 3.52 7.91 -6.01
C ILE A 299 3.56 6.98 -7.23
N HIS A 300 4.35 5.91 -7.13
CA HIS A 300 4.59 4.95 -8.22
C HIS A 300 4.21 3.52 -7.88
N THR A 301 3.91 3.24 -6.61
CA THR A 301 3.70 1.88 -6.09
C THR A 301 2.22 1.51 -5.92
N VAL A 302 1.35 2.49 -5.64
CA VAL A 302 -0.08 2.23 -5.39
C VAL A 302 -0.94 2.27 -6.64
N SER A 303 -2.07 1.59 -6.56
CA SER A 303 -3.04 1.42 -7.64
C SER A 303 -4.23 2.36 -7.45
N PRO A 304 -4.58 3.20 -8.45
CA PRO A 304 -5.78 4.04 -8.42
C PRO A 304 -7.02 3.34 -9.03
N TRP A 305 -6.89 2.08 -9.43
CA TRP A 305 -7.93 1.36 -10.18
C TRP A 305 -8.95 0.71 -9.25
N ARG A 306 -10.21 0.69 -9.68
CA ARG A 306 -11.18 -0.20 -9.05
C ARG A 306 -10.80 -1.66 -9.32
N LEU A 307 -11.20 -2.56 -8.43
CA LEU A 307 -10.88 -3.99 -8.53
C LEU A 307 -11.48 -4.63 -9.77
N ASN A 308 -12.68 -4.21 -10.19
CA ASN A 308 -13.29 -4.67 -11.43
C ASN A 308 -12.55 -4.17 -12.69
N GLU A 309 -12.03 -2.94 -12.67
CA GLU A 309 -11.23 -2.38 -13.75
C GLU A 309 -9.88 -3.10 -13.86
N TYR A 310 -9.19 -3.32 -12.74
CA TYR A 310 -7.95 -4.08 -12.73
C TYR A 310 -8.19 -5.53 -13.15
N TRP A 311 -9.25 -6.17 -12.65
CA TRP A 311 -9.67 -7.51 -13.08
C TRP A 311 -9.86 -7.61 -14.59
N ALA A 312 -10.52 -6.63 -15.21
CA ALA A 312 -10.68 -6.60 -16.67
C ALA A 312 -9.32 -6.45 -17.38
N ALA A 313 -8.43 -5.60 -16.87
CA ALA A 313 -7.11 -5.36 -17.45
C ALA A 313 -6.18 -6.59 -17.39
N VAL A 314 -6.27 -7.40 -16.33
CA VAL A 314 -5.44 -8.60 -16.14
C VAL A 314 -6.21 -9.90 -16.40
N ARG A 315 -7.35 -9.84 -17.09
CA ARG A 315 -8.16 -11.03 -17.36
C ARG A 315 -7.41 -12.01 -18.26
N GLU A 316 -6.84 -11.50 -19.35
CA GLU A 316 -6.07 -12.25 -20.36
C GLU A 316 -4.98 -11.34 -20.94
N PRO A 317 -3.80 -11.88 -21.34
CA PRO A 317 -2.78 -11.07 -22.01
C PRO A 317 -3.22 -10.58 -23.39
N ASP A 318 -3.14 -9.27 -23.63
CA ASP A 318 -3.24 -8.69 -24.97
C ASP A 318 -1.90 -8.88 -25.70
N TRP A 319 -1.82 -9.93 -26.52
CA TRP A 319 -0.59 -10.28 -27.23
C TRP A 319 -0.07 -9.21 -28.19
N SER A 320 -0.91 -8.25 -28.61
CA SER A 320 -0.45 -7.11 -29.42
C SER A 320 0.49 -6.18 -28.64
N GLN A 321 0.45 -6.26 -27.31
CA GLN A 321 1.28 -5.49 -26.37
C GLN A 321 2.52 -6.25 -25.90
N PHE A 322 2.81 -7.43 -26.47
CA PHE A 322 3.96 -8.25 -26.11
C PHE A 322 4.91 -8.48 -27.27
N LEU A 323 6.21 -8.47 -26.95
CA LEU A 323 7.26 -9.00 -27.78
C LEU A 323 7.42 -10.48 -27.46
N THR A 324 7.37 -11.33 -28.48
CA THR A 324 7.61 -12.77 -28.35
C THR A 324 8.82 -13.18 -29.18
N ARG A 325 9.59 -14.16 -28.71
CA ARG A 325 10.74 -14.71 -29.44
C ARG A 325 10.65 -16.22 -29.49
N PRO A 326 10.70 -16.88 -30.66
CA PRO A 326 10.74 -18.34 -30.77
C PRO A 326 12.02 -18.95 -30.21
N LYS A 327 11.99 -20.20 -29.74
CA LYS A 327 13.20 -20.93 -29.31
C LYS A 327 14.22 -21.16 -30.43
N ASN A 328 13.75 -21.29 -31.67
CA ASN A 328 14.60 -21.63 -32.81
C ASN A 328 15.24 -20.43 -33.53
N GLN A 329 15.03 -19.19 -33.07
CA GLN A 329 15.87 -18.07 -33.46
C GLN A 329 17.12 -18.01 -32.56
N ARG A 330 18.04 -18.97 -32.73
CA ARG A 330 19.42 -18.77 -32.28
C ARG A 330 19.99 -17.59 -33.06
N SER A 331 20.61 -16.67 -32.33
CA SER A 331 21.23 -15.45 -32.81
C SER A 331 22.19 -15.68 -33.98
N ASP A 332 21.79 -15.32 -35.21
CA ASP A 332 22.70 -15.10 -36.35
C ASP A 332 23.53 -13.79 -36.21
N GLY A 333 23.74 -13.29 -34.99
CA GLY A 333 24.40 -12.00 -34.73
C GLY A 333 25.74 -12.07 -33.98
N LEU A 334 26.16 -13.25 -33.49
CA LEU A 334 27.43 -13.44 -32.78
C LEU A 334 28.36 -14.35 -33.58
N SER A 335 28.57 -14.03 -34.85
CA SER A 335 29.64 -14.62 -35.64
C SER A 335 30.72 -13.58 -35.96
N ARG A 336 31.92 -13.85 -35.41
CA ARG A 336 33.25 -13.40 -35.88
C ARG A 336 33.64 -11.94 -35.60
N ARG A 337 34.19 -11.70 -34.42
CA ARG A 337 35.54 -11.11 -34.35
C ARG A 337 36.51 -12.17 -33.86
N ARG A 338 37.05 -12.93 -34.82
CA ARG A 338 38.28 -13.70 -34.63
C ARG A 338 39.40 -12.70 -34.37
N ALA A 339 40.23 -13.03 -33.39
CA ALA A 339 41.56 -12.48 -33.23
C ALA A 339 42.33 -12.58 -34.56
N ILE A 340 42.83 -11.44 -35.04
CA ILE A 340 43.98 -11.31 -35.94
C ILE A 340 44.62 -9.96 -35.63
N GLY A 341 45.92 -9.97 -35.27
CA GLY A 341 46.78 -8.79 -35.16
C GLY A 341 47.37 -8.61 -33.78
#